data_AF-A0A4R1F9G2-F1
#
_entry.id   AF-A0A4R1F9G2-F1
#
_cell.length_a   1.000
_cell.length_b   1.000
_cell.length_c   1.000
_cell.angle_alpha   90.00
_cell.angle_beta   90.00
_cell.angle_gamma   90.00
#
_symmetry.space_group_name_H-M   'P 1'
#
loop_
_entity.id
_entity.type
_entity.pdbx_description
1 polymer ?
#
loop_
_entity_poly.entity_id
_entity_poly.type
_entity_poly.pdbx_seq_one_letter_code
_entity_poly.pdbx_strand_id
1 'polypeptide(L)'
;MIGRDEQGVFEVRWGGDRFMRGWSATADELTTILHRYGIPDPDLTNPDVSTMTVENPEEVRTGRLDDDIDEWNRLLRSRADGPQRAQLREALVALRDQIPADGAELRRWLAQRAEVVNAEAPQVDRVAVFQGGSPVRCDPGPEFPAWSECLEWVDSQTIVSTVDRVWGSFDRMERHRRSLDAFCLSLRAADSAPLLEAWIDDFTIGRLRQPVQLVRVEGPAGPVHQLRADGTHRAHFARVFGLPVMALVKISQLPRPLIVIDHPDHPGPDALGAGFGRVASLYMGLRARGLLEVDGDPRRPDFMDVWQLRRVCAEWMLLPPAEAAAANHAYDKVFPGALVEATGLTAEQLYDPHRWARAVVLPPSKLFRARLWHENRKRKRLFARMHDVPTAPAFGIDLAQPDGGVNASRQGPELTADKREH
;
A
#
# COMPACT_ATOMS: atom_id res chain seq x y z
N MET A 1 -6.49 30.60 7.55
CA MET A 1 -5.52 30.25 8.62
C MET A 1 -4.98 28.87 8.30
N ILE A 2 -3.66 28.72 8.23
CA ILE A 2 -2.97 27.44 7.98
C ILE A 2 -2.04 27.21 9.17
N GLY A 3 -2.21 26.09 9.87
CA GLY A 3 -1.32 25.66 10.96
C GLY A 3 -0.79 24.27 10.67
N ARG A 4 0.44 23.96 11.10
CA ARG A 4 1.03 22.62 11.02
C ARG A 4 1.86 22.39 12.28
N ASP A 5 1.63 21.31 13.00
CA ASP A 5 2.41 21.02 14.20
C ASP A 5 3.75 20.33 13.87
N GLU A 6 4.56 20.10 14.91
CA GLU A 6 5.85 19.41 14.79
C GLU A 6 5.71 17.95 14.33
N GLN A 7 4.54 17.34 14.54
CA GLN A 7 4.22 15.98 14.10
C GLN A 7 3.77 15.95 12.63
N GLY A 8 3.59 17.10 12.00
CA GLY A 8 3.16 17.26 10.61
C GLY A 8 1.65 17.25 10.40
N VAL A 9 0.87 17.22 11.47
CA VAL A 9 -0.58 17.40 11.40
C VAL A 9 -0.86 18.85 11.06
N PHE A 10 -1.66 19.10 10.03
CA PHE A 10 -2.02 20.43 9.62
C PHE A 10 -3.53 20.66 9.75
N GLU A 11 -3.88 21.93 9.97
CA GLU A 11 -5.25 22.42 9.95
C GLU A 11 -5.34 23.66 9.08
N VAL A 12 -6.32 23.69 8.18
CA VAL A 12 -6.58 24.80 7.28
C VAL A 12 -8.03 25.23 7.40
N ARG A 13 -8.23 26.51 7.73
CA ARG A 13 -9.50 27.22 7.61
C ARG A 13 -9.44 28.19 6.45
N TRP A 14 -10.31 28.02 5.46
CA TRP A 14 -10.37 28.83 4.25
C TRP A 14 -11.82 29.15 3.87
N GLY A 15 -12.05 30.35 3.30
CA GLY A 15 -13.39 30.73 2.82
C GLY A 15 -14.49 30.82 3.89
N GLY A 16 -14.15 31.11 5.15
CA GLY A 16 -15.12 31.29 6.25
C GLY A 16 -15.47 29.98 6.98
N ASP A 17 -16.02 29.01 6.26
CA ASP A 17 -16.60 27.79 6.87
C ASP A 17 -15.86 26.49 6.52
N ARG A 18 -14.92 26.52 5.56
CA ARG A 18 -14.23 25.28 5.15
C ARG A 18 -13.08 24.99 6.09
N PHE A 19 -13.13 23.81 6.67
CA PHE A 19 -12.11 23.28 7.54
C PHE A 19 -11.51 22.01 6.93
N MET A 20 -10.18 21.91 6.95
CA MET A 20 -9.44 20.74 6.53
C MET A 20 -8.42 20.39 7.59
N ARG A 21 -8.32 19.10 7.92
CA ARG A 21 -7.26 18.56 8.75
C ARG A 21 -6.61 17.40 8.02
N GLY A 22 -5.29 17.33 8.03
CA GLY A 22 -4.56 16.26 7.38
C GLY A 22 -3.17 16.11 7.97
N TRP A 23 -2.35 15.30 7.33
CA TRP A 23 -0.94 15.14 7.69
C TRP A 23 -0.05 15.35 6.48
N SER A 24 1.12 15.94 6.71
CA SER A 24 2.16 16.15 5.71
C SER A 24 3.53 15.99 6.37
N ALA A 25 4.45 15.28 5.73
CA ALA A 25 5.82 15.13 6.21
C ALA A 25 6.60 16.45 6.10
N THR A 26 6.26 17.30 5.14
CA THR A 26 6.95 18.58 4.85
C THR A 26 5.98 19.71 4.53
N ALA A 27 6.46 20.96 4.59
CA ALA A 27 5.69 22.13 4.16
C ALA A 27 5.39 22.14 2.65
N ASP A 28 6.28 21.58 1.83
CA ASP A 28 6.07 21.45 0.39
C ASP A 28 4.96 20.43 0.08
N GLU A 29 4.92 19.33 0.82
CA GLU A 29 3.83 18.37 0.73
C GLU A 29 2.51 18.98 1.18
N LEU A 30 2.49 19.76 2.28
CA LEU A 30 1.32 20.53 2.69
C LEU A 30 0.83 21.43 1.55
N THR A 31 1.72 22.23 0.96
CA THR A 31 1.41 23.13 -0.16
C THR A 31 0.80 22.36 -1.34
N THR A 32 1.41 21.22 -1.69
CA THR A 32 0.89 20.32 -2.73
C THR A 32 -0.50 19.78 -2.41
N ILE A 33 -0.74 19.39 -1.15
CA ILE A 33 -2.07 18.95 -0.70
C ILE A 33 -3.07 20.09 -0.87
N LEU A 34 -2.75 21.30 -0.37
CA LEU A 34 -3.64 22.46 -0.43
C LEU A 34 -3.97 22.88 -1.87
N HIS A 35 -3.02 22.75 -2.81
CA HIS A 35 -3.30 22.97 -4.23
C HIS A 35 -4.33 22.01 -4.81
N ARG A 36 -4.39 20.74 -4.38
CA ARG A 36 -5.40 19.77 -4.85
C ARG A 36 -6.82 20.24 -4.48
N TYR A 37 -6.94 20.93 -3.34
CA TYR A 37 -8.17 21.57 -2.90
C TYR A 37 -8.47 22.90 -3.58
N GLY A 38 -7.58 23.39 -4.45
CA GLY A 38 -7.75 24.63 -5.21
C GLY A 38 -7.40 25.88 -4.41
N ILE A 39 -6.58 25.75 -3.36
CA ILE A 39 -6.04 26.91 -2.63
C ILE A 39 -4.88 27.47 -3.48
N PRO A 40 -4.93 28.76 -3.88
CA PRO A 40 -3.97 29.36 -4.80
C PRO A 40 -2.67 29.77 -4.10
N ASP A 41 -1.55 29.83 -4.82
CA ASP A 41 -0.22 30.23 -4.32
C ASP A 41 -0.16 31.51 -3.45
N PRO A 42 -0.90 32.60 -3.74
CA PRO A 42 -0.88 33.82 -2.94
C PRO A 42 -1.41 33.61 -1.51
N ASP A 43 -2.28 32.60 -1.32
CA ASP A 43 -2.80 32.20 -0.01
C ASP A 43 -1.85 31.25 0.73
N LEU A 44 -0.81 30.76 0.03
CA LEU A 44 0.20 29.82 0.52
C LEU A 44 1.58 30.47 0.73
N THR A 45 1.78 31.72 0.30
CA THR A 45 3.03 32.45 0.52
C THR A 45 3.24 32.73 2.00
N ASN A 46 4.27 32.12 2.56
CA ASN A 46 4.65 32.19 3.96
C ASN A 46 3.55 31.64 4.88
N PRO A 47 3.28 30.31 4.86
CA PRO A 47 2.54 29.71 5.94
C PRO A 47 3.47 29.82 7.13
N ASP A 48 3.43 30.94 7.85
CA ASP A 48 3.95 31.00 9.22
C ASP A 48 3.25 29.84 9.90
N VAL A 49 4.00 28.75 10.04
CA VAL A 49 3.54 27.51 10.61
C VAL A 49 3.21 27.86 12.04
N SER A 50 1.95 28.22 12.28
CA SER A 50 1.49 28.53 13.62
C SER A 50 1.66 27.24 14.41
N THR A 51 2.57 27.26 15.37
CA THR A 51 2.79 26.18 16.33
C THR A 51 1.69 26.14 17.40
N MET A 52 0.62 26.94 17.25
CA MET A 52 -0.53 26.86 18.14
C MET A 52 -1.26 25.54 17.91
N THR A 53 -1.08 24.62 18.85
CA THR A 53 -1.97 23.49 19.05
C THR A 53 -3.38 24.02 19.28
N VAL A 54 -4.32 23.69 18.39
CA VAL A 54 -5.73 24.04 18.59
C VAL A 54 -6.28 23.19 19.73
N GLU A 55 -6.63 23.85 20.84
CA GLU A 55 -7.26 23.21 22.01
C GLU A 55 -8.71 22.83 21.71
N ASN A 56 -8.95 21.76 20.93
CA ASN A 56 -10.07 20.81 21.11
C ASN A 56 -10.07 19.72 20.01
N PRO A 57 -9.33 18.60 20.19
CA PRO A 57 -9.28 17.53 19.20
C PRO A 57 -10.55 16.63 19.19
N GLU A 58 -11.46 16.77 20.16
CA GLU A 58 -12.59 15.84 20.33
C GLU A 58 -13.81 16.19 19.47
N GLU A 59 -14.01 17.47 19.10
CA GLU A 59 -15.15 17.90 18.27
C GLU A 59 -14.82 17.98 16.77
N VAL A 60 -13.54 17.80 16.40
CA VAL A 60 -13.06 17.98 15.02
C VAL A 60 -12.50 16.65 14.51
N ARG A 61 -13.42 15.70 14.29
CA ARG A 61 -13.08 14.40 13.72
C ARG A 61 -13.52 14.33 12.27
N THR A 62 -12.54 14.06 11.42
CA THR A 62 -12.64 13.82 9.96
C THR A 62 -12.88 15.06 9.11
N GLY A 63 -11.89 15.43 8.29
CA GLY A 63 -12.12 16.23 7.10
C GLY A 63 -12.81 15.36 6.05
N ARG A 64 -14.04 14.94 6.34
CA ARG A 64 -14.97 14.59 5.29
C ARG A 64 -15.34 15.89 4.59
N LEU A 65 -15.71 15.80 3.32
CA LEU A 65 -16.68 16.73 2.78
C LEU A 65 -17.99 16.46 3.53
N ASP A 66 -18.07 16.86 4.81
CA ASP A 66 -19.29 16.88 5.64
C ASP A 66 -20.17 18.06 5.18
N ASP A 67 -20.33 18.13 3.86
CA ASP A 67 -21.15 19.11 3.18
C ASP A 67 -22.58 18.57 3.13
N ASP A 68 -23.54 19.49 3.12
CA ASP A 68 -24.91 19.18 2.69
C ASP A 68 -24.86 18.37 1.37
N ILE A 69 -25.74 17.40 1.21
CA ILE A 69 -25.81 16.54 0.03
C ILE A 69 -25.79 17.40 -1.25
N ASP A 70 -26.48 18.53 -1.24
CA ASP A 70 -26.51 19.45 -2.39
C ASP A 70 -25.16 20.14 -2.66
N GLU A 71 -24.39 20.46 -1.64
CA GLU A 71 -23.03 20.99 -1.80
C GLU A 71 -22.04 19.91 -2.25
N TRP A 72 -22.09 18.70 -1.67
CA TRP A 72 -21.32 17.54 -2.16
C TRP A 72 -21.56 17.31 -3.66
N ASN A 73 -22.83 17.34 -4.06
CA ASN A 73 -23.21 17.13 -5.45
C ASN A 73 -22.70 18.24 -6.38
N ARG A 74 -22.73 19.49 -5.91
CA ARG A 74 -22.20 20.64 -6.64
C ARG A 74 -20.70 20.55 -6.83
N LEU A 75 -19.96 20.16 -5.78
CA LEU A 75 -18.51 19.98 -5.81
C LEU A 75 -18.11 18.79 -6.69
N LEU A 76 -18.84 17.68 -6.60
CA LEU A 76 -18.62 16.51 -7.44
C LEU A 76 -18.79 16.86 -8.93
N ARG A 77 -19.86 17.60 -9.27
CA ARG A 77 -20.09 18.06 -10.64
C ARG A 77 -19.02 19.04 -11.11
N SER A 78 -18.67 20.05 -10.30
CA SER A 78 -17.68 21.05 -10.70
C SER A 78 -16.30 20.42 -10.96
N ARG A 79 -15.92 19.37 -10.22
CA ARG A 79 -14.69 18.61 -10.45
C ARG A 79 -14.82 17.63 -11.62
N ALA A 80 -15.98 16.99 -11.78
CA ALA A 80 -16.23 16.07 -12.88
C ALA A 80 -16.26 16.79 -14.23
N ASP A 81 -16.79 18.00 -14.31
CA ASP A 81 -16.99 18.71 -15.58
C ASP A 81 -15.72 19.45 -16.10
N GLY A 82 -14.54 19.06 -15.60
CA GLY A 82 -13.24 19.55 -16.05
C GLY A 82 -12.79 19.01 -17.42
N PRO A 83 -11.62 19.44 -17.93
CA PRO A 83 -11.10 19.05 -19.25
C PRO A 83 -10.91 17.53 -19.42
N GLN A 84 -10.65 16.80 -18.32
CA GLN A 84 -10.52 15.35 -18.32
C GLN A 84 -11.82 14.63 -18.73
N ARG A 85 -12.99 15.24 -18.50
CA ARG A 85 -14.28 14.70 -18.97
C ARG A 85 -14.40 14.76 -20.49
N ALA A 86 -13.89 15.81 -21.12
CA ALA A 86 -13.85 15.91 -22.58
C ALA A 86 -12.93 14.83 -23.17
N GLN A 87 -11.75 14.63 -22.58
CA GLN A 87 -10.82 13.56 -22.96
C GLN A 87 -11.44 12.17 -22.79
N LEU A 88 -12.12 11.94 -21.66
CA LEU A 88 -12.86 10.70 -21.41
C LEU A 88 -13.94 10.50 -22.47
N ARG A 89 -14.72 11.53 -22.80
CA ARG A 89 -15.76 11.47 -23.84
C ARG A 89 -15.18 11.05 -25.18
N GLU A 90 -14.11 11.69 -25.64
CA GLU A 90 -13.44 11.36 -26.90
C GLU A 90 -12.95 9.91 -26.91
N ALA A 91 -12.29 9.47 -25.83
CA ALA A 91 -11.81 8.11 -25.69
C ALA A 91 -12.96 7.07 -25.69
N LEU A 92 -14.09 7.39 -25.05
CA LEU A 92 -15.27 6.52 -25.02
C LEU A 92 -15.96 6.41 -26.38
N VAL A 93 -16.02 7.50 -27.15
CA VAL A 93 -16.54 7.47 -28.53
C VAL A 93 -15.66 6.56 -29.39
N ALA A 94 -14.34 6.76 -29.35
CA ALA A 94 -13.39 5.92 -30.08
C ALA A 94 -13.42 4.45 -29.63
N LEU A 95 -13.63 4.20 -28.33
CA LEU A 95 -13.78 2.86 -27.79
C LEU A 95 -15.06 2.20 -28.29
N ARG A 96 -16.19 2.93 -28.32
CA ARG A 96 -17.50 2.41 -28.74
C ARG A 96 -17.45 1.78 -30.12
N ASP A 97 -16.71 2.39 -31.04
CA ASP A 97 -16.56 1.93 -32.43
C ASP A 97 -15.70 0.65 -32.55
N GLN A 98 -14.88 0.34 -31.53
CA GLN A 98 -14.04 -0.85 -31.49
C GLN A 98 -14.72 -2.07 -30.84
N ILE A 99 -15.80 -1.85 -30.08
CA ILE A 99 -16.43 -2.92 -29.31
C ILE A 99 -17.18 -3.87 -30.27
N PRO A 100 -16.87 -5.19 -30.27
CA PRO A 100 -17.51 -6.14 -31.17
C PRO A 100 -19.04 -6.23 -31.03
N ALA A 101 -19.70 -6.52 -32.15
CA ALA A 101 -21.14 -6.72 -32.22
C ALA A 101 -21.59 -8.05 -31.58
N ASP A 102 -20.86 -9.11 -31.91
CA ASP A 102 -21.13 -10.45 -31.45
C ASP A 102 -20.64 -10.67 -30.01
N GLY A 103 -21.45 -11.37 -29.21
CA GLY A 103 -21.13 -11.59 -27.79
C GLY A 103 -19.95 -12.53 -27.56
N ALA A 104 -19.70 -13.51 -28.45
CA ALA A 104 -18.55 -14.39 -28.31
C ALA A 104 -17.25 -13.70 -28.75
N GLU A 105 -17.32 -12.88 -29.79
CA GLU A 105 -16.23 -11.99 -30.19
C GLU A 105 -15.89 -10.98 -29.11
N LEU A 106 -16.89 -10.31 -28.50
CA LEU A 106 -16.70 -9.38 -27.39
C LEU A 106 -15.96 -10.05 -26.23
N ARG A 107 -16.36 -11.26 -25.82
CA ARG A 107 -15.69 -11.98 -24.73
C ARG A 107 -14.23 -12.30 -25.04
N ARG A 108 -13.92 -12.73 -26.27
CA ARG A 108 -12.53 -13.00 -26.69
C ARG A 108 -11.70 -11.72 -26.72
N TRP A 109 -12.25 -10.64 -27.27
CA TRP A 109 -11.59 -9.34 -27.31
C TRP A 109 -11.30 -8.79 -25.91
N LEU A 110 -12.26 -8.89 -24.98
CA LEU A 110 -12.05 -8.51 -23.58
C LEU A 110 -11.00 -9.36 -22.88
N ALA A 111 -11.03 -10.68 -23.09
CA ALA A 111 -10.02 -11.58 -22.51
C ALA A 111 -8.61 -11.21 -22.99
N GLN A 112 -8.44 -10.94 -24.28
CA GLN A 112 -7.16 -10.53 -24.85
C GLN A 112 -6.68 -9.19 -24.28
N ARG A 113 -7.55 -8.19 -24.14
CA ARG A 113 -7.16 -6.89 -23.53
C ARG A 113 -6.79 -7.04 -22.05
N ALA A 114 -7.57 -7.81 -21.30
CA ALA A 114 -7.26 -8.09 -19.90
C ALA A 114 -5.94 -8.86 -19.76
N GLU A 115 -5.65 -9.81 -20.62
CA GLU A 115 -4.39 -10.56 -20.62
C GLU A 115 -3.18 -9.64 -20.83
N VAL A 116 -3.25 -8.73 -21.82
CA VAL A 116 -2.20 -7.73 -22.06
C VAL A 116 -1.94 -6.89 -20.81
N VAL A 117 -3.00 -6.34 -20.20
CA VAL A 117 -2.88 -5.50 -19.00
C VAL A 117 -2.32 -6.27 -17.81
N ASN A 118 -2.76 -7.51 -17.59
CA ASN A 118 -2.25 -8.33 -16.49
C ASN A 118 -0.79 -8.78 -16.71
N ALA A 119 -0.33 -8.92 -17.96
CA ALA A 119 1.06 -9.21 -18.28
C ALA A 119 1.97 -7.99 -18.06
N GLU A 120 1.51 -6.79 -18.41
CA GLU A 120 2.29 -5.55 -18.31
C GLU A 120 2.32 -4.97 -16.89
N ALA A 121 1.17 -4.98 -16.22
CA ALA A 121 0.97 -4.35 -14.91
C ALA A 121 0.04 -5.21 -14.02
N PRO A 122 0.55 -6.36 -13.52
CA PRO A 122 -0.21 -7.19 -12.58
C PRO A 122 -0.55 -6.41 -11.32
N GLN A 123 -1.72 -6.71 -10.73
CA GLN A 123 -2.10 -6.11 -9.45
C GLN A 123 -1.23 -6.64 -8.31
N VAL A 124 -1.04 -5.80 -7.30
CA VAL A 124 -0.42 -6.17 -6.04
C VAL A 124 -1.46 -6.27 -4.93
N ASP A 125 -1.19 -7.11 -3.95
CA ASP A 125 -2.11 -7.34 -2.83
C ASP A 125 -2.38 -6.07 -2.02
N ARG A 126 -1.37 -5.21 -1.87
CA ARG A 126 -1.42 -4.02 -1.02
C ARG A 126 -0.28 -3.07 -1.35
N VAL A 127 -0.58 -1.77 -1.29
CA VAL A 127 0.43 -0.71 -1.15
C VAL A 127 0.17 0.17 0.07
N ALA A 128 -1.09 0.26 0.52
CA ALA A 128 -1.46 1.08 1.66
C ALA A 128 -1.19 0.34 2.98
N VAL A 129 -0.13 0.70 3.70
CA VAL A 129 0.33 0.02 4.93
C VAL A 129 -0.40 0.52 6.16
N PHE A 130 -0.65 1.83 6.25
CA PHE A 130 -1.32 2.38 7.42
C PHE A 130 -2.84 2.26 7.36
N GLN A 131 -3.38 1.93 6.19
CA GLN A 131 -4.82 1.84 5.92
C GLN A 131 -5.30 0.38 5.94
N GLY A 132 -6.29 0.08 6.79
CA GLY A 132 -7.04 -1.18 6.79
C GLY A 132 -6.24 -2.42 7.23
N GLY A 133 -6.38 -2.81 8.50
CA GLY A 133 -6.07 -4.16 9.03
C GLY A 133 -4.71 -4.76 8.64
N SER A 134 -3.70 -3.92 8.42
CA SER A 134 -2.40 -4.27 7.83
C SER A 134 -1.69 -5.40 8.58
N PRO A 135 -0.91 -6.27 7.87
CA PRO A 135 -0.03 -7.23 8.53
C PRO A 135 1.06 -6.55 9.36
N VAL A 136 1.35 -5.28 9.08
CA VAL A 136 2.24 -4.46 9.90
C VAL A 136 1.57 -4.14 11.24
N ARG A 137 2.20 -4.57 12.32
CA ARG A 137 1.76 -4.22 13.68
C ARG A 137 2.08 -2.76 13.96
N CYS A 138 1.06 -1.94 13.90
CA CYS A 138 1.09 -0.57 14.39
C CYS A 138 0.39 -0.48 15.76
N ASP A 139 0.71 0.54 16.55
CA ASP A 139 0.02 0.84 17.81
C ASP A 139 -1.50 0.94 17.58
N PRO A 140 -2.35 0.17 18.31
CA PRO A 140 -3.81 0.19 18.22
C PRO A 140 -4.47 1.49 18.73
N GLY A 141 -3.71 2.55 19.00
CA GLY A 141 -4.23 3.90 19.26
C GLY A 141 -5.35 4.37 18.32
N PRO A 142 -6.04 5.48 18.64
CA PRO A 142 -7.26 5.91 17.97
C PRO A 142 -7.10 5.89 16.46
N GLU A 143 -8.10 5.33 15.76
CA GLU A 143 -7.93 4.70 14.45
C GLU A 143 -7.09 5.55 13.49
N PHE A 144 -7.31 6.87 13.38
CA PHE A 144 -6.51 7.77 12.55
C PHE A 144 -6.60 9.23 13.06
N PRO A 145 -5.53 9.84 13.60
CA PRO A 145 -5.63 11.17 14.21
C PRO A 145 -5.76 12.33 13.20
N ALA A 146 -5.44 12.12 11.92
CA ALA A 146 -5.67 13.08 10.83
C ALA A 146 -5.71 12.36 9.47
N TRP A 147 -6.62 12.75 8.57
CA TRP A 147 -6.68 12.33 7.16
C TRP A 147 -7.54 13.30 6.36
N SER A 148 -7.28 13.43 5.06
CA SER A 148 -8.02 14.34 4.16
C SER A 148 -8.53 13.62 2.91
N GLU A 149 -9.66 14.06 2.36
CA GLU A 149 -10.24 13.53 1.11
C GLU A 149 -10.33 14.60 0.04
N CYS A 150 -9.95 14.31 -1.20
CA CYS A 150 -10.17 15.20 -2.32
C CYS A 150 -10.78 14.47 -3.52
N LEU A 151 -11.50 15.21 -4.36
CA LEU A 151 -11.96 14.72 -5.65
C LEU A 151 -10.89 14.98 -6.70
N GLU A 152 -10.43 13.92 -7.36
CA GLU A 152 -9.34 13.97 -8.33
C GLU A 152 -9.66 13.09 -9.55
N TRP A 153 -9.27 13.57 -10.73
CA TRP A 153 -9.16 12.74 -11.92
C TRP A 153 -7.86 11.96 -11.85
N VAL A 154 -7.96 10.65 -11.65
CA VAL A 154 -6.83 9.74 -11.48
C VAL A 154 -6.57 8.98 -12.77
N ASP A 155 -5.31 8.95 -13.18
CA ASP A 155 -4.87 8.02 -14.22
C ASP A 155 -5.00 6.58 -13.68
N SER A 156 -5.78 5.76 -14.38
CA SER A 156 -5.99 4.36 -14.00
C SER A 156 -4.69 3.56 -13.96
N GLN A 157 -3.64 3.99 -14.66
CA GLN A 157 -2.32 3.34 -14.59
C GLN A 157 -1.70 3.38 -13.19
N THR A 158 -2.01 4.41 -12.40
CA THR A 158 -1.51 4.56 -11.02
C THR A 158 -2.25 3.68 -10.02
N ILE A 159 -3.39 3.07 -10.41
CA ILE A 159 -4.14 2.13 -9.56
C ILE A 159 -3.48 0.77 -9.68
N VAL A 160 -2.83 0.32 -8.60
CA VAL A 160 -2.01 -0.90 -8.60
C VAL A 160 -2.62 -2.04 -7.80
N SER A 161 -3.65 -1.76 -7.00
CA SER A 161 -4.27 -2.73 -6.12
C SER A 161 -5.77 -2.50 -6.01
N THR A 162 -6.55 -3.57 -6.17
CA THR A 162 -7.98 -3.60 -5.89
C THR A 162 -8.36 -4.87 -5.14
N VAL A 163 -9.63 -4.98 -4.74
CA VAL A 163 -10.16 -6.20 -4.09
C VAL A 163 -10.12 -7.42 -5.01
N ASP A 164 -10.30 -7.22 -6.32
CA ASP A 164 -10.26 -8.27 -7.32
C ASP A 164 -8.85 -8.34 -7.93
N ARG A 165 -8.05 -9.34 -7.54
CA ARG A 165 -6.59 -9.41 -7.81
C ARG A 165 -6.17 -9.52 -9.28
N VAL A 166 -7.11 -9.68 -10.21
CA VAL A 166 -6.83 -9.84 -11.64
C VAL A 166 -7.68 -8.86 -12.42
N TRP A 167 -7.06 -8.03 -13.27
CA TRP A 167 -7.78 -7.05 -14.06
C TRP A 167 -8.81 -7.71 -14.97
N GLY A 168 -10.03 -7.19 -14.96
CA GLY A 168 -11.16 -7.73 -15.72
C GLY A 168 -11.76 -9.05 -15.22
N SER A 169 -11.21 -9.63 -14.15
CA SER A 169 -11.83 -10.74 -13.43
C SER A 169 -12.53 -10.20 -12.18
N PHE A 170 -13.68 -10.78 -11.84
CA PHE A 170 -14.45 -10.42 -10.66
C PHE A 170 -14.87 -11.70 -9.96
N ASP A 171 -14.75 -11.76 -8.64
CA ASP A 171 -15.26 -12.90 -7.88
C ASP A 171 -16.79 -13.03 -8.08
N ARG A 172 -17.21 -14.17 -8.65
CA ARG A 172 -18.53 -14.39 -9.25
C ARG A 172 -19.61 -14.84 -8.26
N MET A 173 -19.32 -14.80 -6.97
CA MET A 173 -20.31 -15.13 -5.95
C MET A 173 -21.53 -14.18 -5.96
N GLU A 174 -21.43 -13.01 -6.61
CA GLU A 174 -22.53 -12.07 -6.79
C GLU A 174 -23.04 -12.01 -8.24
N ARG A 175 -24.21 -12.61 -8.49
CA ARG A 175 -24.87 -12.71 -9.82
C ARG A 175 -25.25 -11.37 -10.49
N HIS A 176 -25.10 -10.24 -9.81
CA HIS A 176 -25.64 -8.94 -10.24
C HIS A 176 -24.59 -7.87 -10.55
N ARG A 177 -23.30 -8.21 -10.46
CA ARG A 177 -22.22 -7.26 -10.72
C ARG A 177 -22.00 -7.05 -12.23
N ARG A 178 -21.90 -5.80 -12.67
CA ARG A 178 -21.56 -5.45 -14.06
C ARG A 178 -20.12 -5.87 -14.37
N SER A 179 -19.96 -6.95 -15.12
CA SER A 179 -18.70 -7.34 -15.73
C SER A 179 -18.30 -6.37 -16.86
N LEU A 180 -17.07 -6.49 -17.37
CA LEU A 180 -16.54 -5.60 -18.41
C LEU A 180 -17.40 -5.61 -19.70
N ASP A 181 -17.99 -6.75 -20.03
CA ASP A 181 -18.94 -6.90 -21.14
C ASP A 181 -20.20 -6.06 -20.94
N ALA A 182 -20.75 -6.00 -19.73
CA ALA A 182 -21.91 -5.15 -19.42
C ALA A 182 -21.60 -3.65 -19.61
N PHE A 183 -20.39 -3.21 -19.24
CA PHE A 183 -19.94 -1.84 -19.55
C PHE A 183 -19.83 -1.62 -21.06
N CYS A 184 -19.23 -2.56 -21.80
CA CYS A 184 -19.10 -2.45 -23.25
C CYS A 184 -20.45 -2.43 -23.97
N LEU A 185 -21.38 -3.31 -23.60
CA LEU A 185 -22.71 -3.39 -24.17
C LEU A 185 -23.53 -2.14 -23.87
N SER A 186 -23.48 -1.62 -22.64
CA SER A 186 -24.17 -0.38 -22.27
C SER A 186 -23.57 0.86 -22.94
N LEU A 187 -22.24 0.90 -23.15
CA LEU A 187 -21.59 1.98 -23.90
C LEU A 187 -22.00 1.95 -25.38
N ARG A 188 -22.08 0.77 -25.99
CA ARG A 188 -22.59 0.62 -27.36
C ARG A 188 -24.05 1.01 -27.50
N ALA A 189 -24.88 0.67 -26.51
CA ALA A 189 -26.29 1.05 -26.49
C ALA A 189 -26.51 2.56 -26.28
N ALA A 190 -25.50 3.29 -25.81
CA ALA A 190 -25.53 4.75 -25.71
C ALA A 190 -25.23 5.40 -27.07
N ASP A 191 -26.14 5.21 -28.03
CA ASP A 191 -25.99 5.56 -29.45
C ASP A 191 -26.31 7.03 -29.78
N SER A 192 -27.01 7.73 -28.89
CA SER A 192 -27.32 9.16 -29.00
C SER A 192 -26.48 10.00 -28.03
N ALA A 193 -26.30 11.29 -28.34
CA ALA A 193 -25.54 12.20 -27.49
C ALA A 193 -26.07 12.29 -26.04
N PRO A 194 -27.39 12.35 -25.77
CA PRO A 194 -27.91 12.35 -24.41
C PRO A 194 -27.65 11.05 -23.65
N LEU A 195 -27.75 9.89 -24.33
CA LEU A 195 -27.48 8.60 -23.70
C LEU A 195 -25.99 8.44 -23.37
N LEU A 196 -25.11 8.91 -24.25
CA LEU A 196 -23.67 8.92 -24.01
C LEU A 196 -23.31 9.80 -22.81
N GLU A 197 -23.90 10.99 -22.69
CA GLU A 197 -23.68 11.85 -21.53
C GLU A 197 -24.18 11.23 -20.23
N ALA A 198 -25.35 10.58 -20.25
CA ALA A 198 -25.85 9.84 -19.09
C ALA A 198 -24.94 8.65 -18.72
N TRP A 199 -24.34 8.00 -19.72
CA TRP A 199 -23.37 6.93 -19.49
C TRP A 199 -22.08 7.48 -18.88
N ILE A 200 -21.55 8.59 -19.40
CA ILE A 200 -20.36 9.28 -18.86
C ILE A 200 -20.61 9.72 -17.41
N ASP A 201 -21.80 10.23 -17.10
CA ASP A 201 -22.18 10.54 -15.73
C ASP A 201 -22.16 9.30 -14.82
N ASP A 202 -22.79 8.19 -15.23
CA ASP A 202 -22.77 6.95 -14.45
C ASP A 202 -21.33 6.43 -14.25
N PHE A 203 -20.49 6.57 -15.26
CA PHE A 203 -19.08 6.19 -15.18
C PHE A 203 -18.27 7.11 -14.24
N THR A 204 -18.46 8.43 -14.31
CA THR A 204 -17.62 9.38 -13.56
C THR A 204 -18.08 9.56 -12.13
N ILE A 205 -19.36 9.88 -11.93
CA ILE A 205 -19.92 10.21 -10.61
C ILE A 205 -20.68 9.03 -9.99
N GLY A 206 -21.09 8.04 -10.79
CA GLY A 206 -21.90 6.91 -10.33
C GLY A 206 -23.38 7.23 -10.19
N ARG A 207 -24.22 6.22 -10.44
CA ARG A 207 -25.69 6.27 -10.20
C ARG A 207 -26.10 6.88 -8.85
N LEU A 208 -25.35 6.58 -7.80
CA LEU A 208 -25.63 7.06 -6.44
C LEU A 208 -24.71 8.23 -6.03
N ARG A 209 -24.06 8.90 -6.99
CA ARG A 209 -23.09 9.98 -6.74
C ARG A 209 -21.95 9.53 -5.82
N GLN A 210 -21.55 8.29 -6.04
CA GLN A 210 -20.44 7.61 -5.38
C GLN A 210 -19.31 7.45 -6.40
N PRO A 211 -18.29 8.34 -6.39
CA PRO A 211 -17.09 8.16 -7.21
C PRO A 211 -16.26 6.96 -6.72
N VAL A 212 -15.18 6.64 -7.43
CA VAL A 212 -14.29 5.54 -7.03
C VAL A 212 -13.56 5.87 -5.72
N GLN A 213 -13.62 4.94 -4.76
CA GLN A 213 -12.95 4.94 -3.45
C GLN A 213 -11.44 4.68 -3.50
N LEU A 214 -10.55 5.67 -3.55
CA LEU A 214 -9.10 5.41 -3.59
C LEU A 214 -8.37 5.84 -2.31
N VAL A 215 -7.32 5.12 -1.97
CA VAL A 215 -6.27 5.56 -1.04
C VAL A 215 -5.05 5.90 -1.85
N ARG A 216 -4.51 7.10 -1.63
CA ARG A 216 -3.27 7.57 -2.21
C ARG A 216 -2.10 7.18 -1.33
N VAL A 217 -1.10 6.57 -1.94
CA VAL A 217 0.14 6.17 -1.28
C VAL A 217 1.29 6.85 -2.00
N GLU A 218 1.97 7.76 -1.30
CA GLU A 218 3.06 8.54 -1.89
C GLU A 218 4.30 7.67 -2.12
N GLY A 219 4.95 7.90 -3.26
CA GLY A 219 6.24 7.34 -3.63
C GLY A 219 7.17 8.44 -4.16
N PRO A 220 8.44 8.13 -4.45
CA PRO A 220 9.46 9.14 -4.72
C PRO A 220 9.22 10.02 -5.95
N ALA A 221 8.61 9.51 -7.03
CA ALA A 221 8.31 10.27 -8.25
C ALA A 221 6.82 10.65 -8.38
N GLY A 222 5.99 10.23 -7.44
CA GLY A 222 4.54 10.39 -7.51
C GLY A 222 3.78 9.27 -6.81
N PRO A 223 2.46 9.41 -6.69
CA PRO A 223 1.61 8.49 -5.95
C PRO A 223 1.28 7.23 -6.76
N VAL A 224 1.00 6.16 -6.04
CA VAL A 224 0.17 5.05 -6.52
C VAL A 224 -1.10 4.96 -5.68
N HIS A 225 -2.11 4.28 -6.21
CA HIS A 225 -3.42 4.20 -5.61
C HIS A 225 -3.84 2.76 -5.33
N GLN A 226 -4.48 2.57 -4.19
CA GLN A 226 -5.17 1.34 -3.82
C GLN A 226 -6.66 1.61 -3.75
N LEU A 227 -7.46 0.77 -4.40
CA LEU A 227 -8.90 0.82 -4.29
C LEU A 227 -9.35 0.33 -2.90
N ARG A 228 -10.07 1.18 -2.18
CA ARG A 228 -10.53 0.93 -0.82
C ARG A 228 -11.94 0.37 -0.78
N ALA A 229 -12.84 0.99 -1.54
CA ALA A 229 -14.26 0.69 -1.58
C ALA A 229 -14.84 1.22 -2.89
N ASP A 230 -16.01 0.73 -3.28
CA ASP A 230 -16.85 1.24 -4.38
C ASP A 230 -16.17 1.50 -5.74
N GLY A 231 -16.76 0.94 -6.79
CA GLY A 231 -16.33 1.23 -8.15
C GLY A 231 -15.18 0.37 -8.66
N THR A 232 -14.93 -0.81 -8.07
CA THR A 232 -13.99 -1.81 -8.61
C THR A 232 -14.18 -2.07 -10.10
N HIS A 233 -15.42 -2.26 -10.56
CA HIS A 233 -15.70 -2.48 -11.99
C HIS A 233 -15.30 -1.28 -12.87
N ARG A 234 -15.49 -0.05 -12.37
CA ARG A 234 -15.09 1.16 -13.10
C ARG A 234 -13.58 1.30 -13.14
N ALA A 235 -12.88 1.01 -12.04
CA ALA A 235 -11.43 0.98 -12.01
C ALA A 235 -10.86 -0.08 -12.97
N HIS A 236 -11.44 -1.29 -13.00
CA HIS A 236 -11.05 -2.34 -13.94
C HIS A 236 -11.31 -1.95 -15.38
N PHE A 237 -12.49 -1.39 -15.68
CA PHE A 237 -12.82 -0.92 -17.02
C PHE A 237 -11.88 0.20 -17.45
N ALA A 238 -11.64 1.19 -16.57
CA ALA A 238 -10.70 2.27 -16.82
C ALA A 238 -9.30 1.74 -17.11
N ARG A 239 -8.79 0.81 -16.31
CA ARG A 239 -7.47 0.20 -16.49
C ARG A 239 -7.35 -0.54 -17.81
N VAL A 240 -8.33 -1.38 -18.15
CA VAL A 240 -8.33 -2.21 -19.37
C VAL A 240 -8.37 -1.36 -20.64
N PHE A 241 -8.96 -0.17 -20.58
CA PHE A 241 -9.12 0.72 -21.72
C PHE A 241 -8.26 1.99 -21.65
N GLY A 242 -7.39 2.13 -20.65
CA GLY A 242 -6.54 3.31 -20.48
C GLY A 242 -7.31 4.61 -20.28
N LEU A 243 -8.44 4.56 -19.58
CA LEU A 243 -9.30 5.73 -19.31
C LEU A 243 -8.95 6.36 -17.96
N PRO A 244 -9.09 7.69 -17.81
CA PRO A 244 -9.04 8.34 -16.51
C PRO A 244 -10.30 8.01 -15.69
N VAL A 245 -10.18 8.09 -14.36
CA VAL A 245 -11.29 7.85 -13.45
C VAL A 245 -11.45 9.00 -12.46
N MET A 246 -12.68 9.45 -12.25
CA MET A 246 -12.97 10.37 -11.16
C MET A 246 -13.05 9.59 -9.84
N ALA A 247 -12.25 10.00 -8.87
CA ALA A 247 -12.11 9.32 -7.59
C ALA A 247 -12.27 10.29 -6.42
N LEU A 248 -12.81 9.78 -5.33
CA LEU A 248 -12.61 10.36 -4.01
C LEU A 248 -11.33 9.73 -3.44
N VAL A 249 -10.29 10.53 -3.39
CA VAL A 249 -8.94 10.11 -3.01
C VAL A 249 -8.70 10.47 -1.55
N LYS A 250 -8.47 9.46 -0.72
CA LYS A 250 -8.03 9.61 0.66
C LYS A 250 -6.53 9.79 0.69
N ILE A 251 -6.08 10.89 1.25
CA ILE A 251 -4.69 11.29 1.35
C ILE A 251 -4.19 11.06 2.78
N SER A 252 -2.92 10.66 2.87
CA SER A 252 -2.00 10.65 4.00
C SER A 252 -2.64 10.72 5.39
N GLN A 253 -2.60 9.59 6.08
CA GLN A 253 -2.81 9.55 7.52
C GLN A 253 -1.52 9.92 8.24
N LEU A 254 -1.61 10.41 9.48
CA LEU A 254 -0.46 10.37 10.39
C LEU A 254 0.07 8.92 10.39
N PRO A 255 1.32 8.67 10.00
CA PRO A 255 1.90 7.33 10.03
C PRO A 255 1.71 6.76 11.43
N ARG A 256 1.11 5.56 11.52
CA ARG A 256 0.89 4.94 12.82
C ARG A 256 2.24 4.52 13.40
N PRO A 257 2.47 4.69 14.72
CA PRO A 257 3.70 4.25 15.34
C PRO A 257 3.96 2.76 15.05
N LEU A 258 5.17 2.44 14.62
CA LEU A 258 5.56 1.06 14.31
C LEU A 258 5.87 0.32 15.61
N ILE A 259 5.27 -0.85 15.80
CA ILE A 259 5.68 -1.75 16.86
C ILE A 259 6.85 -2.58 16.35
N VAL A 260 8.02 -2.40 16.96
CA VAL A 260 9.26 -3.04 16.59
C VAL A 260 9.38 -4.37 17.32
N ILE A 261 8.90 -5.41 16.64
CA ILE A 261 8.93 -6.77 17.16
C ILE A 261 9.29 -7.76 16.05
N ASP A 262 10.26 -8.62 16.32
CA ASP A 262 10.39 -9.86 15.57
C ASP A 262 9.54 -10.93 16.27
N HIS A 263 8.64 -11.58 15.52
CA HIS A 263 7.78 -12.63 16.06
C HIS A 263 8.56 -13.92 16.24
N PRO A 264 8.65 -14.44 17.47
CA PRO A 264 9.43 -15.64 17.71
C PRO A 264 8.71 -16.96 17.39
N ASP A 265 7.37 -16.96 17.41
CA ASP A 265 6.56 -18.17 17.36
C ASP A 265 6.19 -18.56 15.91
N HIS A 266 6.53 -17.70 14.94
CA HIS A 266 6.36 -17.93 13.50
C HIS A 266 7.69 -17.70 12.80
N PRO A 267 8.72 -18.54 13.02
CA PRO A 267 9.85 -18.58 12.12
C PRO A 267 9.35 -19.23 10.83
N GLY A 268 8.70 -18.45 9.96
CA GLY A 268 8.40 -18.94 8.61
C GLY A 268 9.71 -19.45 8.00
N PRO A 269 9.77 -20.69 7.47
CA PRO A 269 10.94 -21.15 6.71
C PRO A 269 11.19 -20.23 5.50
N ASP A 270 10.12 -19.60 5.01
CA ASP A 270 10.16 -18.68 3.89
C ASP A 270 10.33 -17.24 4.41
N ALA A 271 11.57 -16.75 4.26
CA ALA A 271 12.00 -15.38 4.56
C ALA A 271 11.24 -14.26 3.81
N LEU A 272 10.19 -14.61 3.06
CA LEU A 272 9.59 -13.80 2.01
C LEU A 272 8.11 -13.47 2.21
N GLY A 273 7.31 -14.30 2.88
CA GLY A 273 5.86 -14.08 3.03
C GLY A 273 5.15 -15.24 3.76
N ALA A 274 3.99 -14.93 4.36
CA ALA A 274 3.23 -15.75 5.35
C ALA A 274 4.05 -16.19 6.57
N GLY A 275 3.82 -15.56 7.74
CA GLY A 275 4.62 -15.83 8.94
C GLY A 275 5.99 -15.16 8.94
N PHE A 276 6.16 -14.05 8.21
CA PHE A 276 7.38 -13.23 8.26
C PHE A 276 7.54 -12.59 9.64
N GLY A 277 8.31 -13.22 10.52
CA GLY A 277 8.56 -12.75 11.88
C GLY A 277 9.74 -11.78 12.02
N ARG A 278 10.31 -11.22 10.94
CA ARG A 278 11.53 -10.38 10.97
C ARG A 278 11.28 -8.89 10.69
N VAL A 279 10.18 -8.37 11.21
CA VAL A 279 9.73 -6.98 10.97
C VAL A 279 10.68 -5.95 11.58
N ALA A 280 11.17 -6.16 12.81
CA ALA A 280 12.16 -5.25 13.42
C ALA A 280 13.47 -5.25 12.62
N SER A 281 13.90 -6.43 12.18
CA SER A 281 15.09 -6.60 11.34
C SER A 281 14.98 -5.87 9.98
N LEU A 282 13.79 -5.84 9.39
CA LEU A 282 13.49 -5.04 8.19
C LEU A 282 13.59 -3.55 8.46
N TYR A 283 12.90 -3.03 9.48
CA TYR A 283 12.88 -1.60 9.77
C TYR A 283 14.26 -1.04 10.11
N MET A 284 15.06 -1.81 10.86
CA MET A 284 16.45 -1.47 11.13
C MET A 284 17.29 -1.35 9.85
N GLY A 285 17.10 -2.25 8.87
CA GLY A 285 17.87 -2.21 7.64
C GLY A 285 17.39 -1.16 6.62
N LEU A 286 16.10 -0.80 6.65
CA LEU A 286 15.58 0.38 5.96
C LEU A 286 16.18 1.66 6.56
N ARG A 287 16.21 1.78 7.90
CA ARG A 287 16.82 2.91 8.61
C ARG A 287 18.31 3.03 8.32
N ALA A 288 19.05 1.93 8.37
CA ALA A 288 20.48 1.89 8.06
C ALA A 288 20.81 2.34 6.62
N ARG A 289 19.81 2.33 5.72
CA ARG A 289 19.91 2.84 4.35
C ARG A 289 19.32 4.23 4.14
N GLY A 290 18.79 4.88 5.17
CA GLY A 290 18.11 6.16 5.04
C GLY A 290 16.75 6.09 4.33
N LEU A 291 16.16 4.89 4.22
CA LEU A 291 14.84 4.66 3.61
C LEU A 291 13.69 4.78 4.62
N LEU A 292 14.03 4.81 5.91
CA LEU A 292 13.11 5.01 7.03
C LEU A 292 13.77 5.96 8.04
N GLU A 293 13.04 6.99 8.43
CA GLU A 293 13.40 7.93 9.49
C GLU A 293 12.31 7.89 10.58
N VAL A 294 12.74 7.82 11.83
CA VAL A 294 11.89 7.76 13.01
C VAL A 294 12.38 8.77 14.04
N ASP A 295 11.49 9.21 14.94
CA ASP A 295 11.90 10.10 16.03
C ASP A 295 12.89 9.41 16.97
N GLY A 296 13.84 10.21 17.44
CA GLY A 296 14.94 9.75 18.27
C GLY A 296 16.04 9.01 17.50
N ASP A 297 16.97 8.43 18.27
CA ASP A 297 18.02 7.56 17.73
C ASP A 297 17.94 6.20 18.45
N PRO A 298 16.94 5.36 18.15
CA PRO A 298 16.90 4.01 18.67
C PRO A 298 18.07 3.24 18.04
N ARG A 299 19.25 3.35 18.65
CA ARG A 299 20.47 2.63 18.23
C ARG A 299 20.29 1.12 18.32
N ARG A 300 19.35 0.68 19.18
CA ARG A 300 18.95 -0.72 19.36
C ARG A 300 17.47 -0.73 19.77
N PRO A 301 16.58 -1.37 19.01
CA PRO A 301 15.20 -1.52 19.45
C PRO A 301 15.16 -2.46 20.65
N ASP A 302 14.53 -2.02 21.72
CA ASP A 302 14.09 -2.91 22.78
C ASP A 302 12.92 -3.79 22.29
N PHE A 303 12.68 -4.91 22.96
CA PHE A 303 11.55 -5.77 22.59
C PHE A 303 10.24 -5.00 22.79
N MET A 304 9.43 -4.87 21.73
CA MET A 304 8.22 -4.03 21.67
C MET A 304 8.48 -2.52 21.78
N ASP A 305 9.62 -2.06 21.26
CA ASP A 305 9.84 -0.63 21.07
C ASP A 305 8.80 -0.05 20.09
N VAL A 306 8.41 1.21 20.31
CA VAL A 306 7.41 1.89 19.48
C VAL A 306 8.08 3.07 18.79
N TRP A 307 8.11 3.04 17.46
CA TRP A 307 8.78 4.07 16.68
C TRP A 307 7.78 4.99 16.02
N GLN A 308 7.88 6.28 16.32
CA GLN A 308 7.17 7.33 15.61
C GLN A 308 7.87 7.58 14.27
N LEU A 309 7.18 7.40 13.13
CA LEU A 309 7.80 7.65 11.83
C LEU A 309 7.82 9.14 11.54
N ARG A 310 8.96 9.61 11.04
CA ARG A 310 9.11 10.95 10.44
C ARG A 310 9.02 10.89 8.92
N ARG A 311 9.66 9.87 8.34
CA ARG A 311 9.75 9.70 6.89
C ARG A 311 9.90 8.23 6.52
N VAL A 312 9.30 7.84 5.41
CA VAL A 312 9.59 6.57 4.74
C VAL A 312 9.67 6.84 3.25
N CYS A 313 10.60 6.20 2.54
CA CYS A 313 10.74 6.38 1.08
C CYS A 313 9.44 6.02 0.35
N ALA A 314 8.80 4.94 0.79
CA ALA A 314 7.47 4.53 0.39
C ALA A 314 6.93 3.55 1.44
N GLU A 315 5.70 3.73 1.91
CA GLU A 315 5.19 2.95 3.04
C GLU A 315 5.11 1.44 2.75
N TRP A 316 4.85 1.03 1.50
CA TRP A 316 4.82 -0.39 1.11
C TRP A 316 6.15 -1.11 1.33
N MET A 317 7.27 -0.38 1.46
CA MET A 317 8.56 -0.97 1.81
C MET A 317 8.60 -1.56 3.23
N LEU A 318 7.63 -1.21 4.08
CA LEU A 318 7.45 -1.77 5.41
C LEU A 318 6.78 -3.16 5.39
N LEU A 319 6.25 -3.58 4.25
CA LEU A 319 5.63 -4.89 4.06
C LEU A 319 6.67 -6.03 4.05
N PRO A 320 6.23 -7.29 4.23
CA PRO A 320 7.08 -8.45 4.03
C PRO A 320 7.79 -8.42 2.66
N PRO A 321 8.99 -9.03 2.53
CA PRO A 321 9.81 -8.90 1.32
C PRO A 321 9.12 -9.22 0.00
N ALA A 322 8.25 -10.24 -0.06
CA ALA A 322 7.52 -10.56 -1.29
C ALA A 322 6.52 -9.46 -1.68
N GLU A 323 5.77 -8.95 -0.71
CA GLU A 323 4.79 -7.88 -0.93
C GLU A 323 5.48 -6.57 -1.30
N ALA A 324 6.55 -6.21 -0.59
CA ALA A 324 7.33 -5.01 -0.88
C ALA A 324 7.97 -5.07 -2.28
N ALA A 325 8.56 -6.21 -2.67
CA ALA A 325 9.15 -6.38 -3.99
C ALA A 325 8.11 -6.33 -5.12
N ALA A 326 6.93 -6.94 -4.91
CA ALA A 326 5.82 -6.84 -5.86
C ALA A 326 5.34 -5.39 -6.01
N ALA A 327 5.17 -4.66 -4.90
CA ALA A 327 4.81 -3.25 -4.91
C ALA A 327 5.88 -2.37 -5.58
N ASN A 328 7.18 -2.62 -5.32
CA ASN A 328 8.28 -1.95 -6.02
C ASN A 328 8.22 -2.16 -7.53
N HIS A 329 7.96 -3.40 -7.97
CA HIS A 329 7.84 -3.71 -9.39
C HIS A 329 6.63 -3.01 -10.02
N ALA A 330 5.48 -3.02 -9.36
CA ALA A 330 4.29 -2.33 -9.84
C ALA A 330 4.49 -0.81 -9.90
N TYR A 331 5.18 -0.22 -8.93
CA TYR A 331 5.53 1.19 -8.93
C TYR A 331 6.47 1.55 -10.10
N ASP A 332 7.47 0.72 -10.39
CA ASP A 332 8.40 0.93 -11.52
C ASP A 332 7.71 0.87 -12.88
N LYS A 333 6.59 0.13 -13.01
CA LYS A 333 5.76 0.17 -14.23
C LYS A 333 5.07 1.53 -14.44
N VAL A 334 4.78 2.24 -13.36
CA VAL A 334 4.16 3.57 -13.41
C VAL A 334 5.21 4.67 -13.50
N PHE A 335 6.31 4.53 -12.76
CA PHE A 335 7.40 5.49 -12.67
C PHE A 335 8.76 4.78 -12.89
N PRO A 336 9.15 4.51 -14.14
CA PRO A 336 10.35 3.74 -14.44
C PRO A 336 11.62 4.37 -13.88
N GLY A 337 12.39 3.58 -13.12
CA GLY A 337 13.68 3.96 -12.55
C GLY A 337 13.63 4.84 -11.29
N ALA A 338 12.47 5.39 -10.93
CA ALA A 338 12.33 6.32 -9.82
C ALA A 338 12.74 5.71 -8.47
N LEU A 339 12.44 4.42 -8.24
CA LEU A 339 12.85 3.72 -7.02
C LEU A 339 14.35 3.43 -6.98
N VAL A 340 14.96 3.13 -8.13
CA VAL A 340 16.41 2.92 -8.22
C VAL A 340 17.13 4.20 -7.83
N GLU A 341 16.70 5.33 -8.38
CA GLU A 341 17.24 6.66 -8.07
C GLU A 341 17.05 7.02 -6.59
N ALA A 342 15.83 6.87 -6.06
CA ALA A 342 15.51 7.28 -4.70
C ALA A 342 16.18 6.40 -3.62
N THR A 343 16.41 5.12 -3.91
CA THR A 343 16.93 4.15 -2.92
C THR A 343 18.41 3.84 -3.07
N GLY A 344 18.99 4.08 -4.26
CA GLY A 344 20.32 3.60 -4.63
C GLY A 344 20.45 2.08 -4.76
N LEU A 345 19.34 1.33 -4.69
CA LEU A 345 19.31 -0.12 -4.90
C LEU A 345 19.15 -0.44 -6.38
N THR A 346 19.75 -1.55 -6.81
CA THR A 346 19.57 -2.05 -8.19
C THR A 346 18.15 -2.57 -8.42
N ALA A 347 17.69 -2.60 -9.68
CA ALA A 347 16.42 -3.21 -10.06
C ALA A 347 16.28 -4.65 -9.55
N GLU A 348 17.35 -5.45 -9.64
CA GLU A 348 17.33 -6.82 -9.13
C GLU A 348 17.14 -6.87 -7.60
N GLN A 349 17.67 -5.89 -6.85
CA GLN A 349 17.44 -5.79 -5.41
C GLN A 349 16.04 -5.30 -5.06
N LEU A 350 15.41 -4.50 -5.91
CA LEU A 350 14.08 -3.96 -5.67
C LEU A 350 12.96 -4.95 -6.02
N TYR A 351 13.11 -5.74 -7.08
CA TYR A 351 12.02 -6.52 -7.67
C TYR A 351 12.07 -8.01 -7.34
N ASP A 352 13.22 -8.53 -6.88
CA ASP A 352 13.32 -9.91 -6.40
C ASP A 352 13.16 -9.96 -4.87
N PRO A 353 12.19 -10.72 -4.34
CA PRO A 353 11.94 -10.80 -2.89
C PRO A 353 13.17 -11.22 -2.08
N HIS A 354 14.01 -12.13 -2.58
CA HIS A 354 15.19 -12.61 -1.87
C HIS A 354 16.32 -11.59 -1.85
N ARG A 355 16.54 -10.89 -2.97
CA ARG A 355 17.54 -9.81 -3.07
C ARG A 355 17.10 -8.58 -2.29
N TRP A 356 15.80 -8.26 -2.28
CA TRP A 356 15.22 -7.25 -1.40
C TRP A 356 15.49 -7.60 0.05
N ALA A 357 15.12 -8.82 0.50
CA ALA A 357 15.36 -9.25 1.86
C ALA A 357 16.86 -9.18 2.25
N ARG A 358 17.76 -9.65 1.38
CA ARG A 358 19.21 -9.58 1.61
C ARG A 358 19.75 -8.15 1.66
N ALA A 359 19.15 -7.25 0.88
CA ALA A 359 19.46 -5.84 0.97
C ALA A 359 18.97 -5.34 2.33
N VAL A 360 17.67 -5.25 2.56
CA VAL A 360 17.10 -4.41 3.61
C VAL A 360 16.79 -5.09 4.94
N VAL A 361 16.94 -6.41 5.08
CA VAL A 361 16.72 -7.11 6.35
C VAL A 361 18.07 -7.37 7.04
N LEU A 362 18.32 -6.69 8.16
CA LEU A 362 19.54 -6.92 8.93
C LEU A 362 19.45 -8.23 9.72
N PRO A 363 20.56 -8.97 9.87
CA PRO A 363 20.57 -10.12 10.76
C PRO A 363 20.32 -9.65 12.20
N PRO A 364 19.46 -10.34 12.97
CA PRO A 364 19.22 -9.97 14.36
C PRO A 364 20.52 -10.05 15.16
N SER A 365 20.78 -9.04 16.00
CA SER A 365 22.01 -8.98 16.82
C SER A 365 22.10 -10.16 17.80
N LYS A 366 23.32 -10.54 18.22
CA LYS A 366 23.52 -11.68 19.16
C LYS A 366 22.73 -11.51 20.46
N LEU A 367 22.67 -10.28 21.00
CA LEU A 367 21.91 -9.96 22.21
C LEU A 367 20.39 -10.02 21.97
N PHE A 368 19.93 -9.52 20.82
CA PHE A 368 18.53 -9.63 20.43
C PHE A 368 18.11 -11.09 20.29
N ARG A 369 18.93 -11.94 19.65
CA ARG A 369 18.70 -13.40 19.57
C ARG A 369 18.63 -14.05 20.96
N ALA A 370 19.53 -13.69 21.87
CA ALA A 370 19.54 -14.22 23.23
C ALA A 370 18.28 -13.82 24.03
N ARG A 371 17.83 -12.58 23.89
CA ARG A 371 16.59 -12.07 24.52
C ARG A 371 15.34 -12.71 23.92
N LEU A 372 15.28 -12.82 22.59
CA LEU A 372 14.20 -13.51 21.88
C LEU A 372 14.11 -14.97 22.35
N TRP A 373 15.25 -15.66 22.45
CA TRP A 373 15.33 -17.02 22.99
C TRP A 373 14.85 -17.10 24.44
N HIS A 374 15.20 -16.12 25.29
CA HIS A 374 14.75 -16.07 26.69
C HIS A 374 13.23 -15.89 26.81
N GLU A 375 12.64 -14.95 26.07
CA GLU A 375 11.20 -14.72 26.04
C GLU A 375 10.43 -15.94 25.51
N ASN A 376 10.97 -16.63 24.50
CA ASN A 376 10.40 -17.89 23.98
C ASN A 376 10.32 -18.97 25.04
N ARG A 377 11.38 -19.09 25.83
CA ARG A 377 11.45 -20.06 26.91
C ARG A 377 10.43 -19.73 28.00
N LYS A 378 10.22 -18.44 28.30
CA LYS A 378 9.23 -17.96 29.26
C LYS A 378 7.80 -18.24 28.77
N ARG A 379 7.48 -17.92 27.51
CA ARG A 379 6.16 -18.19 26.90
C ARG A 379 5.83 -19.68 26.82
N LYS A 380 6.77 -20.52 26.36
CA LYS A 380 6.58 -21.98 26.33
C LYS A 380 6.29 -22.55 27.71
N ARG A 381 7.00 -22.07 28.75
CA ARG A 381 6.73 -22.47 30.15
C ARG A 381 5.35 -22.01 30.63
N LEU A 382 4.93 -20.81 30.25
CA LEU A 382 3.62 -20.28 30.64
C LEU A 382 2.49 -21.07 29.98
N PHE A 383 2.61 -21.33 28.68
CA PHE A 383 1.66 -22.13 27.90
C PHE A 383 1.56 -23.57 28.45
N ALA A 384 2.70 -24.21 28.71
CA ALA A 384 2.74 -25.55 29.30
C ALA A 384 2.08 -25.62 30.68
N ARG A 385 2.24 -24.58 31.52
CA ARG A 385 1.53 -24.46 32.80
C ARG A 385 0.03 -24.24 32.65
N MET A 386 -0.39 -23.49 31.61
CA MET A 386 -1.81 -23.21 31.37
C MET A 386 -2.57 -24.42 30.81
N HIS A 387 -1.87 -25.34 30.14
CA HIS A 387 -2.48 -26.47 29.43
C HIS A 387 -2.11 -27.84 29.99
N ASP A 388 -1.47 -27.88 31.17
CA ASP A 388 -1.03 -29.12 31.86
C ASP A 388 -0.20 -30.07 30.97
N VAL A 389 0.54 -29.49 30.02
CA VAL A 389 1.43 -30.24 29.12
C VAL A 389 2.83 -30.26 29.73
N PRO A 390 3.43 -31.43 30.02
CA PRO A 390 4.79 -31.48 30.57
C PRO A 390 5.81 -30.90 29.58
N THR A 391 6.55 -29.87 30.00
CA THR A 391 7.69 -29.35 29.22
C THR A 391 8.83 -30.36 29.19
N ALA A 392 9.17 -30.89 28.01
CA ALA A 392 10.33 -31.78 27.83
C ALA A 392 11.65 -31.06 28.17
N PRO A 393 12.66 -31.75 28.73
CA PRO A 393 13.96 -31.17 29.06
C PRO A 393 14.77 -30.86 27.79
N ALA A 394 15.58 -29.81 27.88
CA ALA A 394 16.37 -29.27 26.78
C ALA A 394 17.48 -30.24 26.35
N PHE A 395 17.55 -30.56 25.05
CA PHE A 395 18.81 -31.03 24.45
C PHE A 395 19.83 -29.89 24.50
N GLY A 396 20.92 -30.10 25.26
CA GLY A 396 22.05 -29.19 25.31
C GLY A 396 22.76 -29.19 23.96
N ILE A 397 22.87 -28.02 23.34
CA ILE A 397 23.87 -27.79 22.30
C ILE A 397 25.13 -27.39 23.04
N ASP A 398 26.07 -28.32 23.12
CA ASP A 398 27.39 -28.08 23.65
C ASP A 398 28.17 -27.25 22.62
N LEU A 399 28.49 -26.00 22.99
CA LEU A 399 29.40 -25.15 22.23
C LEU A 399 30.84 -25.60 22.55
N ALA A 400 31.30 -26.68 21.92
CA ALA A 400 32.69 -27.09 22.00
C ALA A 400 33.57 -26.12 21.17
N GLN A 401 34.49 -25.44 21.85
CA GLN A 401 35.58 -24.68 21.25
C GLN A 401 36.57 -25.60 20.50
N PRO A 402 37.29 -25.09 19.48
CA PRO A 402 38.34 -25.84 18.81
C PRO A 402 39.65 -25.66 19.56
N ASP A 403 40.34 -26.74 19.92
CA ASP A 403 41.79 -26.71 20.06
C ASP A 403 42.39 -28.14 20.02
N GLY A 404 43.41 -28.29 19.16
CA GLY A 404 44.60 -29.06 19.47
C GLY A 404 44.56 -30.59 19.39
N GLY A 405 44.92 -31.12 18.23
CA GLY A 405 46.17 -31.90 18.14
C GLY A 405 46.16 -33.43 18.26
N VAL A 406 46.53 -34.05 17.13
CA VAL A 406 47.56 -35.11 16.99
C VAL A 406 47.21 -36.58 17.28
N ASN A 407 47.27 -37.35 16.17
CA ASN A 407 47.64 -38.76 15.97
C ASN A 407 47.06 -39.87 16.86
N ALA A 408 46.39 -40.84 16.23
CA ALA A 408 47.05 -42.04 15.70
C ALA A 408 46.03 -43.07 15.16
N SER A 409 46.21 -43.42 13.88
CA SER A 409 46.24 -44.79 13.34
C SER A 409 45.36 -45.88 13.97
N ARG A 410 44.39 -46.41 13.22
CA ARG A 410 44.35 -47.84 12.81
C ARG A 410 43.16 -48.17 11.89
N GLN A 411 43.54 -48.56 10.67
CA GLN A 411 43.05 -49.71 9.89
C GLN A 411 41.55 -49.83 9.55
N GLY A 412 41.26 -49.80 8.24
CA GLY A 412 40.09 -50.44 7.61
C GLY A 412 40.10 -51.98 7.75
N PRO A 413 39.13 -52.71 7.16
CA PRO A 413 38.80 -52.72 5.72
C PRO A 413 37.31 -52.42 5.45
N GLU A 414 36.92 -51.81 4.32
CA GLU A 414 36.88 -52.28 2.92
C GLU A 414 35.76 -53.31 2.61
N LEU A 415 35.11 -53.10 1.44
CA LEU A 415 34.12 -53.92 0.71
C LEU A 415 32.64 -53.70 1.11
N THR A 416 31.67 -53.43 0.22
CA THR A 416 31.61 -53.51 -1.25
C THR A 416 30.40 -52.72 -1.77
N ALA A 417 30.54 -52.18 -2.97
CA ALA A 417 29.45 -51.70 -3.82
C ALA A 417 28.86 -52.85 -4.67
N ASP A 418 27.54 -52.82 -4.93
CA ASP A 418 26.89 -53.17 -6.21
C ASP A 418 25.39 -52.82 -6.05
N LYS A 419 24.83 -51.88 -6.83
CA LYS A 419 24.33 -51.95 -8.22
C LYS A 419 22.89 -52.46 -8.37
N ARG A 420 22.16 -51.64 -9.14
CA ARG A 420 21.18 -51.93 -10.20
C ARG A 420 19.72 -52.24 -9.85
N GLU A 421 18.88 -51.36 -10.41
CA GLU A 421 17.75 -51.64 -11.31
C GLU A 421 16.72 -52.69 -10.87
N HIS A 422 15.54 -52.22 -10.48
CA HIS A 422 14.34 -52.27 -11.33
C HIS A 422 13.27 -51.28 -10.87
#